data_AF-A0A806JFI5-F1
#
_entry.id   AF-A0A806JFI5-F1
#
_cell.length_a   1.000
_cell.length_b   1.000
_cell.length_c   1.000
_cell.angle_alpha   90.00
_cell.angle_beta   90.00
_cell.angle_gamma   90.00
#
_symmetry.space_group_name_H-M   'P 1'
#
loop_
_entity.id
_entity.type
_entity.pdbx_description
1 polymer ?
#
loop_
_entity_poly.entity_id
_entity_poly.type
_entity_poly.pdbx_seq_one_letter_code
_entity_poly.pdbx_strand_id
1 'polypeptide(L)'
;MYYHFNTQLVADEKQSFVQQLLDCKDFSQSNRLLGSSKGRGTTWFLNTEKELGVNSVLRHYYRGGLFGKFVKDRYFFQSYEKTRAMQEFRLLAQLSQWQIPVPRPIAIRVKRQCCFYQADILLEKIADTQDLSQYLQTKSLTPAQYQQIGQLIRLLHDHQVHHSDLNIHNILIDNQGIFWLIDFDKCQIQQGNEWKQGNLDRLLRSFNKEKGRLSIHFYPQDWEILYQSYMNN
;
A
#
# COMPACT_ATOMS: atom_id res chain seq x y z
N MET A 1 -22.97 -9.31 6.06
CA MET A 1 -21.50 -9.20 5.95
C MET A 1 -21.14 -9.49 4.51
N TYR A 2 -20.09 -8.90 3.94
CA TYR A 2 -19.62 -9.23 2.60
C TYR A 2 -18.12 -9.48 2.64
N TYR A 3 -17.67 -10.52 1.92
CA TYR A 3 -16.27 -10.85 1.72
C TYR A 3 -16.01 -10.99 0.23
N HIS A 4 -14.79 -10.66 -0.17
CA HIS A 4 -14.30 -10.90 -1.52
C HIS A 4 -12.87 -11.41 -1.44
N PHE A 5 -12.56 -12.43 -2.23
CA PHE A 5 -11.30 -13.16 -2.17
C PHE A 5 -10.62 -13.12 -3.53
N ASN A 6 -9.29 -13.07 -3.52
CA ASN A 6 -8.49 -13.30 -4.69
C ASN A 6 -8.41 -14.80 -4.94
N THR A 7 -9.12 -15.29 -5.96
CA THR A 7 -9.21 -16.73 -6.27
C THR A 7 -7.88 -17.35 -6.69
N GLN A 8 -6.87 -16.54 -7.04
CA GLN A 8 -5.51 -17.03 -7.33
C GLN A 8 -4.70 -17.29 -6.06
N LEU A 9 -5.07 -16.70 -4.93
CA LEU A 9 -4.36 -16.81 -3.64
C LEU A 9 -5.16 -17.58 -2.58
N VAL A 10 -6.48 -17.58 -2.69
CA VAL A 10 -7.39 -18.15 -1.71
C VAL A 10 -8.27 -19.18 -2.39
N ALA A 11 -7.88 -20.45 -2.29
CA ALA A 11 -8.73 -21.57 -2.66
C ALA A 11 -9.97 -21.65 -1.77
N ASP A 12 -11.05 -22.27 -2.26
CA ASP A 12 -12.35 -22.31 -1.58
C ASP A 12 -12.26 -22.90 -0.16
N GLU A 13 -11.46 -23.95 0.02
CA GLU A 13 -11.22 -24.58 1.33
C GLU A 13 -10.47 -23.69 2.33
N LYS A 14 -9.82 -22.61 1.87
CA LYS A 14 -9.11 -21.63 2.71
C LYS A 14 -9.96 -20.41 3.06
N GLN A 15 -11.11 -20.19 2.41
CA GLN A 15 -11.92 -18.99 2.62
C GLN A 15 -12.38 -18.84 4.07
N SER A 16 -12.79 -19.92 4.73
CA SER A 16 -13.20 -19.91 6.15
C SER A 16 -12.08 -19.44 7.08
N PHE A 17 -10.83 -19.82 6.79
CA PHE A 17 -9.66 -19.35 7.54
C PHE A 17 -9.43 -17.86 7.32
N VAL A 18 -9.49 -17.38 6.08
CA VAL A 18 -9.32 -15.96 5.76
C VAL A 18 -10.43 -15.09 6.37
N GLN A 19 -11.66 -15.58 6.42
CA GLN A 19 -12.77 -14.91 7.12
C GLN A 19 -12.47 -14.73 8.61
N GLN A 20 -11.95 -15.76 9.29
CA GLN A 20 -11.55 -15.66 10.70
C GLN A 20 -10.47 -14.59 10.92
N LEU A 21 -9.50 -14.47 10.01
CA LEU A 21 -8.48 -13.42 10.08
C LEU A 21 -9.10 -12.02 9.95
N LEU A 22 -9.94 -11.83 8.94
CA LEU A 22 -10.64 -10.56 8.70
C LEU A 22 -11.63 -10.21 9.84
N ASP A 23 -12.14 -11.22 10.55
CA ASP A 23 -13.08 -11.03 11.66
C ASP A 23 -12.44 -10.72 13.00
N CYS A 24 -11.19 -11.14 13.17
CA CYS A 24 -10.40 -10.80 14.34
C CYS A 24 -10.08 -9.30 14.40
N LYS A 25 -10.34 -8.69 15.56
CA LYS A 25 -10.11 -7.25 15.77
C LYS A 25 -8.74 -6.93 16.37
N ASP A 26 -8.11 -7.90 17.04
CA ASP A 26 -6.88 -7.71 17.78
C ASP A 26 -6.03 -8.98 17.74
N PHE A 27 -4.82 -8.86 17.22
CA PHE A 27 -3.85 -9.95 17.11
C PHE A 27 -2.74 -9.85 18.15
N SER A 28 -2.81 -8.94 19.11
CA SER A 28 -1.75 -8.69 20.10
C SER A 28 -1.33 -9.93 20.91
N GLN A 29 -2.24 -10.87 21.13
CA GLN A 29 -1.98 -12.15 21.82
C GLN A 29 -1.98 -13.37 20.87
N SER A 30 -1.93 -13.14 19.55
CA SER A 30 -1.94 -14.22 18.57
C SER A 30 -0.54 -14.79 18.35
N ASN A 31 -0.43 -16.12 18.30
CA ASN A 31 0.79 -16.81 17.88
C ASN A 31 1.14 -16.60 16.39
N ARG A 32 0.25 -15.95 15.61
CA ARG A 32 0.50 -15.58 14.21
C ARG A 32 1.14 -14.21 14.08
N LEU A 33 1.21 -13.41 15.14
CA LEU A 33 1.68 -12.04 15.05
C LEU A 33 3.18 -12.00 14.74
N LEU A 34 3.54 -11.52 13.55
CA LEU A 34 4.93 -11.24 13.16
C LEU A 34 5.37 -9.84 13.60
N GLY A 35 4.41 -8.93 13.76
CA GLY A 35 4.64 -7.56 14.17
C GLY A 35 3.39 -6.70 13.98
N SER A 36 3.46 -5.45 14.40
CA SER A 36 2.40 -4.48 14.13
C SER A 36 2.99 -3.08 13.93
N SER A 37 2.29 -2.24 13.19
CA SER A 37 2.58 -0.81 13.12
C SER A 37 1.36 0.01 13.50
N LYS A 38 1.59 1.16 14.14
CA LYS A 38 0.54 2.09 14.55
C LYS A 38 0.60 3.36 13.70
N GLY A 39 -0.55 3.73 13.15
CA GLY A 39 -0.77 5.00 12.47
C GLY A 39 -2.17 5.52 12.78
N ARG A 40 -3.01 5.67 11.74
CA ARG A 40 -4.46 5.95 11.92
C ARG A 40 -5.22 4.80 12.58
N GLY A 41 -4.64 3.60 12.51
CA GLY A 41 -5.08 2.37 13.16
C GLY A 41 -3.90 1.42 13.32
N THR A 42 -4.19 0.20 13.75
CA THR A 42 -3.17 -0.86 13.80
C THR A 42 -3.16 -1.64 12.49
N THR A 43 -1.97 -1.76 11.91
CA THR A 43 -1.69 -2.72 10.84
C THR A 43 -1.06 -3.96 11.46
N TRP A 44 -1.64 -5.13 11.19
CA TRP A 44 -1.17 -6.40 11.73
C TRP A 44 -0.41 -7.18 10.66
N PHE A 45 0.83 -7.58 10.97
CA PHE A 45 1.62 -8.47 10.13
C PHE A 45 1.47 -9.89 10.66
N LEU A 46 0.97 -10.80 9.83
CA LEU A 46 0.51 -12.12 10.25
C LEU A 46 1.24 -13.24 9.50
N ASN A 47 1.60 -14.28 10.25
CA ASN A 47 2.10 -15.54 9.72
C ASN A 47 0.94 -16.36 9.16
N THR A 48 0.90 -16.42 7.83
CA THR A 48 -0.12 -17.14 7.05
C THR A 48 0.52 -18.01 5.96
N GLU A 49 1.85 -18.15 5.97
CA GLU A 49 2.60 -18.84 4.93
C GLU A 49 2.19 -20.32 4.82
N LYS A 50 1.96 -20.98 5.96
CA LYS A 50 1.52 -22.38 5.97
C LYS A 50 0.16 -22.58 5.29
N GLU A 51 -0.77 -21.64 5.47
CA GLU A 51 -2.14 -21.77 4.97
C GLU A 51 -2.35 -21.19 3.57
N LEU A 52 -1.64 -20.11 3.23
CA LEU A 52 -1.83 -19.31 2.02
C LEU A 52 -0.59 -19.24 1.11
N GLY A 53 0.55 -19.81 1.53
CA GLY A 53 1.83 -19.68 0.81
C GLY A 53 2.48 -18.30 0.91
N VAL A 54 1.86 -17.35 1.62
CA VAL A 54 2.36 -16.00 1.84
C VAL A 54 2.06 -15.53 3.25
N ASN A 55 2.92 -14.67 3.79
CA ASN A 55 2.59 -13.87 4.96
C ASN A 55 1.65 -12.72 4.56
N SER A 56 0.89 -12.19 5.52
CA SER A 56 -0.16 -11.22 5.22
C SER A 56 -0.11 -9.98 6.09
N VAL A 57 -0.71 -8.90 5.58
CA VAL A 57 -0.89 -7.61 6.24
C VAL A 57 -2.39 -7.33 6.33
N LEU A 58 -2.91 -7.23 7.54
CA LEU A 58 -4.31 -6.87 7.79
C LEU A 58 -4.40 -5.40 8.20
N ARG A 59 -5.26 -4.66 7.52
CA ARG A 59 -5.57 -3.25 7.83
C ARG A 59 -7.07 -3.03 7.92
N HIS A 60 -7.48 -2.28 8.94
CA HIS A 60 -8.82 -1.72 9.04
C HIS A 60 -8.85 -0.29 8.48
N TYR A 61 -9.89 0.06 7.70
CA TYR A 61 -10.02 1.42 7.16
C TYR A 61 -10.62 2.38 8.18
N TYR A 62 -9.83 3.36 8.61
CA TYR A 62 -10.29 4.48 9.45
C TYR A 62 -10.49 5.76 8.63
N ARG A 63 -11.49 6.58 9.02
CA ARG A 63 -11.71 7.92 8.46
C ARG A 63 -10.64 8.89 8.95
N GLY A 64 -10.07 9.68 8.03
CA GLY A 64 -9.14 10.78 8.34
C GLY A 64 -9.84 12.15 8.46
N GLY A 65 -9.08 13.18 8.83
CA GLY A 65 -9.56 14.58 8.92
C GLY A 65 -10.29 14.93 10.22
N LEU A 66 -10.76 16.19 10.36
CA LEU A 66 -11.47 16.69 11.55
C LEU A 66 -12.72 15.85 11.91
N PHE A 67 -13.40 15.26 10.92
CA PHE A 67 -14.53 14.35 11.11
C PHE A 67 -14.13 12.96 11.67
N GLY A 68 -12.86 12.56 11.51
CA GLY A 68 -12.31 11.34 12.10
C GLY A 68 -12.14 11.43 13.63
N LYS A 69 -12.35 12.60 14.25
CA LYS A 69 -12.38 12.72 15.72
C LYS A 69 -13.70 12.23 16.34
N PHE A 70 -14.81 12.21 15.57
CA PHE A 70 -16.15 11.87 16.08
C PHE A 70 -16.74 10.57 15.49
N VAL A 71 -16.42 10.21 14.22
CA VAL A 71 -16.86 8.96 13.59
C VAL A 71 -15.66 8.31 12.89
N LYS A 72 -14.96 7.43 13.61
CA LYS A 72 -13.65 6.90 13.20
C LYS A 72 -13.71 5.84 12.09
N ASP A 73 -14.83 5.15 11.90
CA ASP A 73 -14.84 3.85 11.21
C ASP A 73 -16.03 3.59 10.27
N ARG A 74 -17.02 4.49 10.20
CA ARG A 74 -18.23 4.30 9.38
C ARG A 74 -18.16 5.14 8.11
N TYR A 75 -18.36 4.60 6.92
CA TYR A 75 -18.44 5.32 5.64
C TYR A 75 -19.85 5.24 5.03
N PHE A 76 -20.33 6.23 4.28
CA PHE A 76 -21.64 6.12 3.64
C PHE A 76 -21.62 5.00 2.59
N PHE A 77 -22.57 4.08 2.68
CA PHE A 77 -22.64 2.92 1.80
C PHE A 77 -23.51 3.23 0.58
N GLN A 78 -22.87 3.31 -0.59
CA GLN A 78 -23.56 3.40 -1.88
C GLN A 78 -23.68 2.02 -2.53
N SER A 79 -22.56 1.30 -2.63
CA SER A 79 -22.49 -0.09 -3.11
C SER A 79 -21.19 -0.72 -2.62
N TYR A 80 -21.07 -2.05 -2.69
CA TYR A 80 -19.82 -2.75 -2.36
C TYR A 80 -18.66 -2.30 -3.26
N GLU A 81 -18.95 -2.02 -4.53
CA GLU A 81 -17.98 -1.56 -5.54
C GLU A 81 -17.38 -0.19 -5.26
N LYS A 82 -18.13 0.66 -4.58
CA LYS A 82 -17.68 2.01 -4.20
C LYS A 82 -17.04 2.05 -2.82
N THR A 83 -16.86 0.90 -2.16
CA THR A 83 -16.13 0.86 -0.89
C THR A 83 -14.63 0.98 -1.14
N ARG A 84 -13.94 1.71 -0.26
CA ARG A 84 -12.47 1.90 -0.33
C ARG A 84 -11.73 0.57 -0.45
N ALA A 85 -12.14 -0.43 0.34
CA ALA A 85 -11.54 -1.76 0.31
C ALA A 85 -11.69 -2.45 -1.06
N MET A 86 -12.87 -2.40 -1.67
CA MET A 86 -13.08 -2.99 -2.99
C MET A 86 -12.32 -2.24 -4.09
N GLN A 87 -12.28 -0.90 -4.02
CA GLN A 87 -11.54 -0.09 -4.97
C GLN A 87 -10.03 -0.39 -4.92
N GLU A 88 -9.45 -0.43 -3.71
CA GLU A 88 -8.03 -0.77 -3.54
C GLU A 88 -7.74 -2.23 -3.93
N PHE A 89 -8.59 -3.18 -3.53
CA PHE A 89 -8.45 -4.58 -3.91
C PHE A 89 -8.41 -4.74 -5.44
N ARG A 90 -9.36 -4.14 -6.16
CA ARG A 90 -9.42 -4.24 -7.62
C ARG A 90 -8.24 -3.57 -8.30
N LEU A 91 -7.83 -2.41 -7.80
CA LEU A 91 -6.66 -1.72 -8.33
C LEU A 91 -5.41 -2.59 -8.14
N LEU A 92 -5.13 -3.07 -6.93
CA LEU A 92 -3.97 -3.92 -6.65
C LEU A 92 -3.99 -5.22 -7.49
N ALA A 93 -5.15 -5.83 -7.68
CA ALA A 93 -5.29 -7.01 -8.54
C ALA A 93 -4.91 -6.68 -9.99
N GLN A 94 -5.35 -5.53 -10.51
CA GLN A 94 -5.00 -5.08 -11.86
C GLN A 94 -3.52 -4.74 -12.00
N LEU A 95 -2.93 -4.04 -11.02
CA LEU A 95 -1.51 -3.68 -11.01
C LEU A 95 -0.63 -4.94 -10.96
N SER A 96 -1.02 -5.94 -10.19
CA SER A 96 -0.34 -7.24 -10.14
C SER A 96 -0.41 -7.97 -11.48
N GLN A 97 -1.53 -7.91 -12.21
CA GLN A 97 -1.63 -8.47 -13.57
C GLN A 97 -0.72 -7.75 -14.58
N TRP A 98 -0.50 -6.44 -14.39
CA TRP A 98 0.48 -5.67 -15.16
C TRP A 98 1.92 -5.86 -14.69
N GLN A 99 2.16 -6.78 -13.75
CA GLN A 99 3.49 -7.07 -13.19
C GLN A 99 4.15 -5.85 -12.54
N ILE A 100 3.36 -4.86 -12.09
CA ILE A 100 3.86 -3.73 -11.32
C ILE A 100 4.16 -4.24 -9.90
N PRO A 101 5.37 -3.97 -9.35
CA PRO A 101 5.74 -4.33 -7.97
C PRO A 101 4.83 -3.69 -6.90
N VAL A 102 3.73 -4.36 -6.58
CA VAL A 102 2.76 -4.00 -5.54
C VAL A 102 2.37 -5.23 -4.72
N PRO A 103 1.86 -5.07 -3.49
CA PRO A 103 1.38 -6.23 -2.72
C PRO A 103 0.14 -6.81 -3.38
N ARG A 104 0.09 -8.13 -3.53
CA ARG A 104 -1.11 -8.79 -4.05
C ARG A 104 -2.24 -8.69 -3.03
N PRO A 105 -3.47 -8.38 -3.45
CA PRO A 105 -4.60 -8.36 -2.55
C PRO A 105 -5.06 -9.80 -2.29
N ILE A 106 -5.23 -10.17 -1.02
CA ILE A 106 -5.67 -11.53 -0.63
C ILE A 106 -7.19 -11.54 -0.50
N ALA A 107 -7.74 -10.64 0.31
CA ALA A 107 -9.18 -10.57 0.54
C ALA A 107 -9.60 -9.22 1.14
N ILE A 108 -10.89 -8.93 1.08
CA ILE A 108 -11.52 -7.83 1.82
C ILE A 108 -12.74 -8.30 2.57
N ARG A 109 -13.11 -7.49 3.55
CA ARG A 109 -14.38 -7.57 4.26
C ARG A 109 -15.06 -6.22 4.26
N VAL A 110 -16.38 -6.22 4.05
CA VAL A 110 -17.24 -5.06 4.20
C VAL A 110 -18.40 -5.40 5.13
N LYS A 111 -18.48 -4.70 6.26
CA LYS A 111 -19.56 -4.80 7.22
C LYS A 111 -20.48 -3.59 7.08
N ARG A 112 -21.63 -3.78 6.44
CA ARG A 112 -22.69 -2.76 6.32
C ARG A 112 -23.54 -2.72 7.59
N GLN A 113 -23.81 -1.52 8.09
CA GLN A 113 -24.76 -1.22 9.16
C GLN A 113 -25.60 0.00 8.73
N CYS A 114 -26.89 -0.22 8.47
CA CYS A 114 -27.81 0.79 7.91
C CYS A 114 -27.25 1.43 6.62
N CYS A 115 -27.07 2.76 6.63
CA CYS A 115 -26.50 3.56 5.54
C CYS A 115 -24.97 3.65 5.61
N PHE A 116 -24.31 2.93 6.52
CA PHE A 116 -22.88 2.99 6.72
C PHE A 116 -22.18 1.65 6.51
N TYR A 117 -20.86 1.67 6.29
CA TYR A 117 -20.02 0.48 6.27
C TYR A 117 -18.69 0.68 7.00
N GLN A 118 -18.16 -0.43 7.53
CA GLN A 118 -16.78 -0.62 7.94
C GLN A 118 -16.11 -1.57 6.95
N ALA A 119 -14.79 -1.48 6.78
CA ALA A 119 -14.09 -2.40 5.90
C ALA A 119 -12.67 -2.72 6.37
N ASP A 120 -12.20 -3.88 5.93
CA ASP A 120 -10.88 -4.42 6.20
C ASP A 120 -10.30 -4.97 4.89
N ILE A 121 -8.98 -4.92 4.76
CA ILE A 121 -8.24 -5.50 3.65
C ILE A 121 -7.08 -6.35 4.19
N LEU A 122 -6.95 -7.54 3.62
CA LEU A 122 -5.84 -8.45 3.82
C LEU A 122 -5.01 -8.44 2.54
N LEU A 123 -3.75 -8.03 2.65
CA LEU A 123 -2.79 -7.96 1.56
C LEU A 123 -1.66 -8.96 1.81
N GLU A 124 -0.94 -9.33 0.77
CA GLU A 124 0.35 -9.98 0.90
C GLU A 124 1.34 -9.08 1.66
N LYS A 125 2.06 -9.67 2.61
CA LYS A 125 3.22 -9.04 3.21
C LYS A 125 4.42 -9.32 2.31
N ILE A 126 4.97 -8.26 1.74
CA ILE A 126 6.23 -8.34 0.98
C ILE A 126 7.35 -8.75 1.96
N ALA A 127 8.07 -9.82 1.62
CA ALA A 127 9.12 -10.39 2.45
C ALA A 127 10.39 -9.55 2.36
N ASP A 128 11.17 -9.52 3.45
CA ASP A 128 12.52 -8.92 3.47
C ASP A 128 12.62 -7.47 2.96
N THR A 129 11.54 -6.71 3.11
CA THR A 129 11.48 -5.30 2.72
C THR A 129 11.76 -4.35 3.87
N GLN A 130 12.37 -3.21 3.54
CA GLN A 130 12.51 -2.06 4.42
C GLN A 130 11.83 -0.83 3.80
N ASP A 131 11.23 0.01 4.64
CA ASP A 131 10.75 1.34 4.27
C ASP A 131 11.90 2.21 3.74
N LEU A 132 11.72 2.88 2.61
CA LEU A 132 12.81 3.63 1.97
C LEU A 132 13.32 4.78 2.86
N SER A 133 12.47 5.43 3.64
CA SER A 133 12.90 6.47 4.59
C SER A 133 13.79 5.89 5.70
N GLN A 134 13.53 4.65 6.12
CA GLN A 134 14.35 3.94 7.10
C GLN A 134 15.67 3.47 6.49
N TYR A 135 15.62 2.95 5.27
CA TYR A 135 16.82 2.55 4.54
C TYR A 135 17.79 3.73 4.39
N LEU A 136 17.25 4.88 3.96
CA LEU A 136 18.04 6.08 3.70
C LEU A 136 18.60 6.76 4.96
N GLN A 137 18.19 6.38 6.16
CA GLN A 137 18.82 6.88 7.40
C GLN A 137 20.21 6.28 7.64
N THR A 138 20.51 5.13 7.03
CA THR A 138 21.73 4.36 7.31
C THR A 138 22.53 4.02 6.05
N LYS A 139 21.91 4.10 4.87
CA LYS A 139 22.50 3.74 3.59
C LYS A 139 22.13 4.79 2.55
N SER A 140 22.99 4.97 1.54
CA SER A 140 22.64 5.71 0.33
C SER A 140 22.16 4.75 -0.75
N LEU A 141 21.25 5.21 -1.62
CA LEU A 141 21.00 4.51 -2.88
C LEU A 141 22.09 4.84 -3.90
N THR A 142 22.36 3.90 -4.78
CA THR A 142 23.18 4.13 -5.98
C THR A 142 22.40 4.92 -7.03
N PRO A 143 23.07 5.56 -8.01
CA PRO A 143 22.41 6.20 -9.14
C PRO A 143 21.44 5.26 -9.89
N ALA A 144 21.85 3.99 -10.10
CA ALA A 144 21.00 2.99 -10.76
C ALA A 144 19.71 2.72 -9.99
N GLN A 145 19.75 2.71 -8.66
CA GLN A 145 18.56 2.52 -7.83
C GLN A 145 17.60 3.73 -7.89
N TYR A 146 18.12 4.95 -7.94
CA TYR A 146 17.27 6.12 -8.19
C TYR A 146 16.60 6.07 -9.56
N GLN A 147 17.31 5.58 -10.58
CA GLN A 147 16.73 5.34 -11.91
C GLN A 147 15.60 4.29 -11.86
N GLN A 148 15.81 3.17 -11.15
CA GLN A 148 14.77 2.15 -10.97
C GLN A 148 13.48 2.71 -10.34
N ILE A 149 13.60 3.60 -9.35
CA ILE A 149 12.43 4.27 -8.75
C ILE A 149 11.74 5.17 -9.79
N GLY A 150 12.51 5.97 -10.56
CA GLY A 150 11.97 6.83 -11.62
C GLY A 150 11.21 6.04 -12.68
N GLN A 151 11.77 4.92 -13.13
CA GLN A 151 11.17 3.97 -14.07
C GLN A 151 9.90 3.32 -13.51
N LEU A 152 9.92 2.90 -12.24
CA LEU A 152 8.76 2.30 -11.60
C LEU A 152 7.58 3.28 -11.52
N ILE A 153 7.85 4.54 -11.17
CA ILE A 153 6.82 5.59 -11.15
C ILE A 153 6.34 5.88 -12.58
N ARG A 154 7.24 5.87 -13.57
CA ARG A 154 6.85 6.08 -14.97
C ARG A 154 5.93 4.97 -15.46
N LEU A 155 6.28 3.71 -15.20
CA LEU A 155 5.45 2.54 -15.52
C LEU A 155 4.05 2.69 -14.91
N LEU A 156 3.95 3.09 -13.64
CA LEU A 156 2.67 3.35 -12.97
C LEU A 156 1.86 4.44 -13.70
N HIS A 157 2.51 5.54 -14.07
CA HIS A 157 1.88 6.67 -14.74
C HIS A 157 1.51 6.38 -16.21
N ASP A 158 2.22 5.50 -16.89
CA ASP A 158 1.89 5.06 -18.26
C ASP A 158 0.61 4.21 -18.27
N HIS A 159 0.43 3.39 -17.23
CA HIS A 159 -0.84 2.73 -16.94
C HIS A 159 -1.95 3.66 -16.40
N GLN A 160 -1.71 4.99 -16.37
CA GLN A 160 -2.65 6.01 -15.89
C GLN A 160 -3.05 5.84 -14.42
N VAL A 161 -2.17 5.25 -13.59
CA VAL A 161 -2.49 5.02 -12.19
C VAL A 161 -2.02 6.20 -11.35
N HIS A 162 -2.99 6.93 -10.80
CA HIS A 162 -2.75 8.05 -9.91
C HIS A 162 -2.59 7.56 -8.47
N HIS A 163 -1.36 7.60 -7.96
CA HIS A 163 -1.05 7.26 -6.57
C HIS A 163 -1.27 8.46 -5.63
N SER A 164 -2.46 8.59 -5.05
CA SER A 164 -2.89 9.80 -4.34
C SER A 164 -1.98 10.24 -3.17
N ASP A 165 -1.19 9.32 -2.62
CA ASP A 165 -0.23 9.59 -1.54
C ASP A 165 1.18 9.06 -1.83
N LEU A 166 1.71 9.23 -3.06
CA LEU A 166 3.08 8.81 -3.39
C LEU A 166 4.09 9.58 -2.54
N ASN A 167 4.77 8.87 -1.65
CA ASN A 167 5.77 9.41 -0.73
C ASN A 167 6.78 8.32 -0.36
N ILE A 168 7.92 8.70 0.21
CA ILE A 168 9.01 7.75 0.49
C ILE A 168 8.68 6.65 1.51
N HIS A 169 7.67 6.83 2.37
CA HIS A 169 7.22 5.77 3.30
C HIS A 169 6.36 4.71 2.59
N ASN A 170 5.87 5.04 1.39
CA ASN A 170 5.08 4.15 0.54
C ASN A 170 5.93 3.47 -0.54
N ILE A 171 7.26 3.59 -0.45
CA ILE A 171 8.23 2.88 -1.27
C ILE A 171 9.01 1.94 -0.36
N LEU A 172 8.98 0.66 -0.68
CA LEU A 172 9.77 -0.35 -0.01
C LEU A 172 10.93 -0.79 -0.90
N ILE A 173 12.04 -1.20 -0.29
CA ILE A 173 13.16 -1.88 -0.97
C ILE A 173 13.33 -3.26 -0.34
N ASP A 174 13.41 -4.31 -1.15
CA ASP A 174 13.72 -5.67 -0.67
C ASP A 174 15.23 -5.96 -0.68
N ASN A 175 15.60 -7.13 -0.15
CA ASN A 175 16.99 -7.59 -0.09
C ASN A 175 17.63 -7.85 -1.48
N GLN A 176 16.83 -7.92 -2.54
CA GLN A 176 17.28 -8.07 -3.93
C GLN A 176 17.45 -6.71 -4.62
N GLY A 177 17.09 -5.61 -3.94
CA GLY A 177 17.16 -4.25 -4.47
C GLY A 177 15.98 -3.89 -5.37
N ILE A 178 14.89 -4.66 -5.34
CA ILE A 178 13.65 -4.34 -6.07
C ILE A 178 12.84 -3.36 -5.21
N PHE A 179 12.29 -2.34 -5.89
CA PHE A 179 11.40 -1.37 -5.28
C PHE A 179 9.94 -1.78 -5.44
N TRP A 180 9.18 -1.63 -4.36
CA TRP A 180 7.75 -1.94 -4.31
C TRP A 180 6.97 -0.70 -3.89
N LEU A 181 5.80 -0.49 -4.49
CA LEU A 181 4.86 0.55 -4.09
C LEU A 181 3.77 -0.04 -3.20
N ILE A 182 3.42 0.65 -2.13
CA ILE A 182 2.38 0.25 -1.17
C ILE A 182 1.40 1.39 -0.87
N ASP A 183 0.31 1.08 -0.17
CA ASP A 183 -0.74 2.02 0.22
C ASP A 183 -1.49 2.67 -0.95
N PHE A 184 -2.28 1.84 -1.65
CA PHE A 184 -3.11 2.25 -2.77
C PHE A 184 -4.50 2.75 -2.35
N ASP A 185 -4.68 3.08 -1.07
CA ASP A 185 -5.92 3.65 -0.56
C ASP A 185 -6.21 4.99 -1.26
N LYS A 186 -7.42 5.13 -1.83
CA LYS A 186 -7.84 6.27 -2.68
C LYS A 186 -7.03 6.47 -3.97
N CYS A 187 -6.22 5.49 -4.37
CA CYS A 187 -5.60 5.51 -5.69
C CYS A 187 -6.60 5.02 -6.74
N GLN A 188 -6.41 5.43 -8.00
CA GLN A 188 -7.33 5.12 -9.08
C GLN A 188 -6.62 5.18 -10.43
N ILE A 189 -7.19 4.51 -11.44
CA ILE A 189 -6.84 4.74 -12.84
C ILE A 189 -7.51 6.06 -13.26
N GLN A 190 -6.71 7.09 -13.49
CA GLN A 190 -7.15 8.44 -13.82
C GLN A 190 -6.49 8.89 -15.11
N GLN A 191 -7.30 9.10 -16.15
CA GLN A 191 -6.82 9.59 -17.44
C GLN A 191 -6.26 11.01 -17.33
N GLY A 192 -5.20 11.27 -18.09
CA GLY A 192 -4.58 12.59 -18.26
C GLY A 192 -3.20 12.70 -17.62
N ASN A 193 -2.53 13.83 -17.87
CA ASN A 193 -1.16 14.08 -17.41
C ASN A 193 -1.08 15.15 -16.30
N GLU A 194 -2.14 15.94 -16.11
CA GLU A 194 -2.22 17.06 -15.15
C GLU A 194 -1.84 16.66 -13.71
N TRP A 195 -2.14 15.43 -13.32
CA TRP A 195 -1.88 14.93 -11.96
C TRP A 195 -0.49 14.32 -11.78
N LYS A 196 0.21 13.96 -12.86
CA LYS A 196 1.49 13.23 -12.80
C LYS A 196 2.59 14.06 -12.13
N GLN A 197 2.69 15.34 -12.50
CA GLN A 197 3.65 16.25 -11.88
C GLN A 197 3.35 16.44 -10.39
N GLY A 198 2.07 16.58 -10.01
CA GLY A 198 1.68 16.67 -8.61
C GLY A 198 2.07 15.43 -7.78
N ASN A 199 2.13 14.25 -8.41
CA ASN A 199 2.62 13.01 -7.80
C ASN A 199 4.14 13.07 -7.53
N LEU A 200 4.92 13.46 -8.54
CA LEU A 200 6.37 13.66 -8.42
C LEU A 200 6.71 14.74 -7.39
N ASP A 201 6.02 15.87 -7.40
CA ASP A 201 6.22 16.96 -6.45
C ASP A 201 5.93 16.50 -5.02
N ARG A 202 4.90 15.66 -4.83
CA ARG A 202 4.60 15.07 -3.51
C ARG A 202 5.74 14.17 -3.04
N LEU A 203 6.27 13.33 -3.92
CA LEU A 203 7.39 12.46 -3.61
C LEU A 203 8.63 13.30 -3.23
N LEU A 204 9.02 14.29 -4.02
CA LEU A 204 10.13 15.19 -3.74
C LEU A 204 9.95 15.92 -2.39
N ARG A 205 8.75 16.44 -2.12
CA ARG A 205 8.45 17.07 -0.82
C ARG A 205 8.65 16.09 0.34
N SER A 206 8.30 14.81 0.17
CA SER A 206 8.52 13.81 1.22
C SER A 206 10.00 13.49 1.43
N PHE A 207 10.82 13.38 0.37
CA PHE A 207 12.27 13.27 0.49
C PHE A 207 12.86 14.47 1.25
N ASN A 208 12.54 15.70 0.83
CA ASN A 208 13.06 16.92 1.47
C ASN A 208 12.63 17.05 2.94
N LYS A 209 11.38 16.69 3.24
CA LYS A 209 10.86 16.68 4.62
C LYS A 209 11.63 15.71 5.50
N GLU A 210 11.82 14.47 5.05
CA GLU A 210 12.50 13.46 5.84
C GLU A 210 14.02 13.69 5.88
N LYS A 211 14.61 14.38 4.89
CA LYS A 211 15.99 14.89 4.99
C LYS A 211 16.14 15.85 6.16
N GLY A 212 15.20 16.78 6.35
CA GLY A 212 15.23 17.70 7.48
C GLY A 212 14.91 17.03 8.83
N ARG A 213 14.04 16.01 8.85
CA ARG A 213 13.56 15.37 10.09
C ARG A 213 14.42 14.21 10.58
N LEU A 214 14.89 13.38 9.66
CA LEU A 214 15.58 12.11 9.94
C LEU A 214 17.02 12.08 9.43
N SER A 215 17.50 13.18 8.82
CA SER A 215 18.86 13.27 8.26
C SER A 215 19.18 12.16 7.25
N ILE A 216 18.20 11.78 6.42
CA ILE A 216 18.40 10.75 5.39
C ILE A 216 19.48 11.14 4.37
N HIS A 217 20.17 10.13 3.83
CA HIS A 217 21.15 10.25 2.75
C HIS A 217 20.48 10.53 1.40
N PHE A 218 20.02 11.77 1.23
CA PHE A 218 19.39 12.25 -0.01
C PHE A 218 19.93 13.62 -0.38
N TYR A 219 20.35 13.81 -1.62
CA TYR A 219 20.93 15.05 -2.15
C TYR A 219 20.21 15.52 -3.41
N PRO A 220 20.28 16.81 -3.79
CA PRO A 220 19.61 17.32 -4.98
C PRO A 220 19.93 16.54 -6.27
N GLN A 221 21.16 16.04 -6.41
CA GLN A 221 21.60 15.22 -7.55
C GLN A 221 20.86 13.88 -7.63
N ASP A 222 20.49 13.31 -6.49
CA ASP A 222 19.74 12.04 -6.43
C ASP A 222 18.34 12.20 -7.03
N TRP A 223 17.69 13.33 -6.74
CA TRP A 223 16.40 13.66 -7.33
C TRP A 223 16.51 13.82 -8.85
N GLU A 224 17.55 14.52 -9.32
CA GLU A 224 17.76 14.74 -10.74
C GLU A 224 17.88 13.42 -11.49
N ILE A 225 18.63 12.45 -10.94
CA ILE A 225 18.76 11.10 -11.52
C ILE A 225 17.41 10.40 -11.64
N LEU A 226 16.61 10.41 -10.57
CA LEU A 226 15.27 9.82 -10.54
C LEU A 226 14.35 10.49 -11.57
N TYR A 227 14.30 11.82 -11.56
CA TYR A 227 13.42 12.62 -12.41
C TYR A 227 13.77 12.48 -13.89
N GLN A 228 15.06 12.52 -14.24
CA GLN A 228 15.52 12.29 -15.61
C GLN A 228 15.17 10.88 -16.09
N SER A 229 15.32 9.87 -15.23
CA SER A 229 14.92 8.50 -15.56
C SER A 229 13.40 8.38 -15.80
N TYR A 230 12.58 9.07 -15.01
CA TYR A 230 11.14 9.15 -15.22
C TYR A 230 10.76 9.81 -16.56
N MET A 231 11.48 10.88 -16.96
CA MET A 231 11.19 11.63 -18.19
C MET A 231 11.64 10.91 -19.47
N ASN A 232 12.74 10.15 -19.40
CA ASN A 232 13.39 9.56 -20.57
C ASN A 232 12.99 8.10 -20.88
N ASN A 233 12.17 7.47 -20.04
CA ASN A 233 11.48 6.20 -20.38
C ASN A 233 10.06 6.47 -20.86
#